data_AF-A0A2N9J6F5-F1
#
_entry.id   AF-A0A2N9J6F5-F1
#
_cell.length_a   1.000
_cell.length_b   1.000
_cell.length_c   1.000
_cell.angle_alpha   90.00
_cell.angle_beta   90.00
_cell.angle_gamma   90.00
#
_symmetry.space_group_name_H-M   'P 1'
#
loop_
_entity.id
_entity.type
_entity.pdbx_description
1 polymer ?
#
loop_
_entity_poly.entity_id
_entity_poly.type
_entity_poly.pdbx_seq_one_letter_code
_entity_poly.pdbx_strand_id
1 'polypeptide(L)'
;MNIFRFAGDMTHLTSILVLLLKIYATKSCSGVSRKTQELYALVFLTRYLDLFTEFVSVYNTVMKIVFIGSSLAIVWCMRAHRVVRRSYDKELDTFRHHFLIAASFALALLLNEKFTIVEVVHC
;
A
#
# COMPACT_ATOMS: atom_id res chain seq x y z
N MET A 1 15.25 3.72 16.83
CA MET A 1 14.05 4.34 16.21
C MET A 1 13.84 5.70 16.86
N ASN A 2 13.54 6.77 16.10
CA ASN A 2 13.18 8.07 16.68
C ASN A 2 11.69 8.09 17.06
N ILE A 3 11.30 8.86 18.09
CA ILE A 3 9.91 8.97 18.58
C ILE A 3 8.95 9.43 17.47
N PHE A 4 9.38 10.38 16.63
CA PHE A 4 8.58 10.88 15.50
C PHE A 4 8.31 9.81 14.44
N ARG A 5 9.31 8.97 14.16
CA ARG A 5 9.18 7.87 13.20
C ARG A 5 8.20 6.82 13.72
N PHE A 6 8.35 6.45 15.00
CA PHE A 6 7.43 5.53 15.65
C PHE A 6 5.98 6.05 15.64
N ALA A 7 5.78 7.33 16.01
CA ALA A 7 4.45 7.94 15.99
C ALA A 7 3.85 7.93 14.58
N GLY A 8 4.63 8.26 13.55
CA GLY A 8 4.20 8.19 12.15
C GLY A 8 3.76 6.78 11.73
N ASP A 9 4.55 5.75 12.09
CA ASP A 9 4.22 4.35 11.81
C ASP A 9 2.91 3.94 12.50
N MET A 10 2.68 4.37 13.75
CA MET A 10 1.45 4.09 14.49
C MET A 10 0.24 4.80 13.88
N THR A 11 0.35 6.09 13.53
CA THR A 11 -0.75 6.82 12.88
C THR A 11 -1.10 6.21 11.52
N HIS A 12 -0.10 5.77 10.76
CA HIS A 12 -0.33 5.10 9.49
C HIS A 12 -1.05 3.77 9.67
N LEU A 13 -0.61 2.96 10.64
CA LEU A 13 -1.28 1.71 11.00
C LEU A 13 -2.75 1.95 11.42
N THR A 14 -2.99 2.96 12.26
CA THR A 14 -4.35 3.35 12.67
C THR A 14 -5.23 3.70 11.47
N SER A 15 -4.72 4.47 10.51
CA SER A 15 -5.47 4.82 9.29
C SER A 15 -5.91 3.59 8.49
N ILE A 16 -5.00 2.63 8.30
CA ILE A 16 -5.28 1.38 7.58
C ILE A 16 -6.31 0.54 8.33
N LEU A 17 -6.18 0.42 9.65
CA LEU A 17 -7.13 -0.30 10.49
C LEU A 17 -8.53 0.32 10.44
N VAL A 18 -8.63 1.66 10.51
CA VAL A 18 -9.91 2.37 10.40
C VAL A 18 -10.57 2.11 9.05
N LEU A 19 -9.80 2.13 7.95
CA LEU A 19 -10.34 1.83 6.62
C LEU A 19 -10.86 0.39 6.54
N LEU A 20 -10.08 -0.58 7.03
CA LEU A 20 -10.44 -1.98 7.01
C LEU A 20 -11.69 -2.25 7.87
N LEU A 21 -11.75 -1.65 9.07
CA LEU A 21 -12.93 -1.73 9.95
C LEU A 21 -14.16 -1.08 9.31
N LYS A 22 -14.03 0.07 8.65
CA LYS A 22 -15.12 0.71 7.91
C LYS A 22 -15.68 -0.23 6.84
N ILE A 23 -14.82 -0.82 6.01
CA ILE A 23 -15.24 -1.75 4.96
C ILE A 23 -15.91 -2.99 5.56
N TYR A 24 -15.37 -3.52 6.67
CA TYR A 24 -15.91 -4.70 7.31
C TYR A 24 -17.27 -4.46 7.99
N ALA A 25 -17.43 -3.33 8.69
CA ALA A 25 -18.64 -2.97 9.43
C ALA A 25 -19.77 -2.56 8.48
N THR A 26 -19.48 -1.76 7.47
CA THR A 26 -20.50 -1.25 6.52
C THR A 26 -20.74 -2.21 5.35
N LYS A 27 -19.85 -3.18 5.14
CA LYS A 27 -19.82 -4.06 3.95
C LYS A 27 -19.85 -3.27 2.63
N SER A 28 -19.36 -2.03 2.65
CA SER A 28 -19.37 -1.11 1.51
C SER A 28 -17.99 -0.48 1.31
N CYS A 29 -17.63 -0.24 0.05
CA CYS A 29 -16.46 0.53 -0.35
C CYS A 29 -16.84 1.78 -1.18
N SER A 30 -18.08 2.24 -1.07
CA SER A 30 -18.50 3.49 -1.72
C SER A 30 -17.63 4.66 -1.27
N GLY A 31 -17.19 5.47 -2.25
CA GLY A 31 -16.27 6.59 -2.04
C GLY A 31 -14.79 6.20 -1.83
N VAL A 32 -14.42 4.92 -1.96
CA VAL A 32 -13.01 4.48 -1.87
C VAL A 32 -12.52 4.05 -3.25
N SER A 33 -11.49 4.73 -3.77
CA SER A 33 -10.84 4.34 -5.04
C SER A 33 -10.11 3.02 -4.87
N ARG A 34 -10.43 2.05 -5.71
CA ARG A 34 -9.76 0.75 -5.74
C ARG A 34 -8.36 0.90 -6.33
N LYS A 35 -8.21 1.77 -7.33
CA LYS A 35 -6.90 2.03 -7.97
C LYS A 35 -5.90 2.57 -6.96
N THR A 36 -6.30 3.49 -6.09
CA THR A 36 -5.42 4.00 -5.03
C THR A 36 -5.01 2.89 -4.05
N GLN A 37 -5.93 2.00 -3.66
CA GLN A 37 -5.58 0.87 -2.77
C GLN A 37 -4.59 -0.10 -3.44
N GLU A 38 -4.74 -0.34 -4.75
CA GLU A 38 -3.79 -1.16 -5.51
C GLU A 38 -2.41 -0.48 -5.62
N LEU A 39 -2.36 0.84 -5.78
CA LEU A 39 -1.11 1.60 -5.75
C LEU A 39 -0.45 1.56 -4.37
N TYR A 40 -1.20 1.70 -3.28
CA TYR A 40 -0.66 1.56 -1.92
C TYR A 40 -0.06 0.17 -1.68
N ALA A 41 -0.76 -0.88 -2.11
CA ALA A 41 -0.24 -2.24 -2.02
C ALA A 41 1.05 -2.41 -2.83
N LEU A 42 1.11 -1.85 -4.04
CA LEU A 42 2.32 -1.86 -4.86
C LEU A 42 3.49 -1.16 -4.16
N VAL A 43 3.27 0.03 -3.60
CA VAL A 43 4.30 0.78 -2.85
C VAL A 43 4.84 -0.02 -1.66
N PHE A 44 3.97 -0.67 -0.89
CA PHE A 44 4.44 -1.48 0.25
C PHE A 44 5.17 -2.74 -0.20
N LEU A 45 4.74 -3.37 -1.28
CA LEU A 45 5.43 -4.54 -1.84
C LEU A 45 6.83 -4.16 -2.33
N THR A 46 6.96 -3.06 -3.09
CA THR A 46 8.24 -2.62 -3.64
C THR A 46 9.19 -2.13 -2.55
N ARG A 47 8.70 -1.34 -1.61
CA ARG A 47 9.51 -0.75 -0.53
C ARG A 47 10.00 -1.77 0.49
N TYR A 48 9.26 -2.86 0.70
CA TYR A 48 9.56 -3.86 1.73
C TYR A 48 10.03 -5.19 1.14
N LEU A 49 10.55 -5.21 -0.10
CA LEU A 49 11.21 -6.40 -0.68
C LEU A 49 12.40 -6.86 0.15
N ASP A 50 13.04 -5.92 0.85
CA ASP A 50 14.15 -6.16 1.79
C ASP A 50 13.75 -7.02 3.01
N LEU A 51 12.46 -7.31 3.22
CA LEU A 51 11.97 -8.16 4.30
C LEU A 51 12.60 -9.56 4.31
N PHE A 52 12.98 -10.09 3.14
CA PHE A 52 13.58 -11.42 3.00
C PHE A 52 15.11 -11.40 3.02
N THR A 53 15.73 -10.24 2.87
CA THR A 53 17.19 -10.10 2.74
C THR A 53 17.83 -9.48 3.97
N GLU A 54 17.12 -8.62 4.68
CA GLU A 54 17.66 -7.86 5.81
C GLU A 54 16.78 -7.99 7.06
N PHE A 55 17.36 -8.49 8.14
CA PHE A 55 16.74 -8.50 9.45
C PHE A 55 17.31 -7.36 10.32
N VAL A 56 16.49 -6.33 10.55
CA VAL A 56 16.86 -5.20 11.41
C VAL A 56 16.38 -5.41 12.84
N SER A 57 15.10 -5.72 13.02
CA SER A 57 14.51 -6.02 14.33
C SER A 57 13.15 -6.69 14.18
N VAL A 58 12.72 -7.42 15.21
CA VAL A 58 11.39 -8.07 15.24
C VAL A 58 10.27 -7.07 14.99
N TYR A 59 10.33 -5.89 15.62
CA TYR A 59 9.33 -4.83 15.42
C TYR A 59 9.25 -4.40 13.95
N ASN A 60 10.39 -4.18 13.29
CA ASN A 60 10.42 -3.77 11.89
C ASN A 60 9.82 -4.83 10.96
N THR A 61 10.22 -6.09 11.14
CA THR A 61 9.70 -7.23 10.37
C THR A 61 8.18 -7.38 10.56
N VAL A 62 7.70 -7.33 11.80
CA VAL A 62 6.26 -7.43 12.10
C VAL A 62 5.49 -6.27 11.46
N MET A 63 5.97 -5.03 11.60
CA MET A 63 5.30 -3.87 11.00
C MET A 63 5.23 -3.96 9.48
N LYS A 64 6.32 -4.36 8.81
CA LYS A 64 6.34 -4.59 7.35
C LYS A 64 5.31 -5.63 6.93
N ILE A 65 5.25 -6.77 7.63
CA ILE A 65 4.26 -7.84 7.36
C ILE A 65 2.83 -7.32 7.55
N VAL A 66 2.57 -6.55 8.62
CA VAL A 66 1.25 -5.97 8.89
C VAL A 66 0.85 -4.99 7.79
N PHE A 67 1.74 -4.12 7.34
CA PHE A 67 1.46 -3.17 6.26
C PHE A 67 1.17 -3.86 4.92
N ILE A 68 1.99 -4.84 4.54
CA ILE A 68 1.76 -5.63 3.30
C ILE A 68 0.45 -6.42 3.42
N GLY A 69 0.28 -7.17 4.52
CA GLY A 69 -0.88 -8.02 4.72
C GLY A 69 -2.20 -7.25 4.75
N SER A 70 -2.23 -6.12 5.45
CA SER A 70 -3.44 -5.28 5.54
C SER A 70 -3.79 -4.58 4.23
N SER A 71 -2.81 -4.05 3.48
CA SER A 71 -3.04 -3.45 2.17
C SER A 71 -3.54 -4.47 1.15
N LEU A 72 -2.94 -5.66 1.10
CA LEU A 72 -3.42 -6.77 0.28
C LEU A 72 -4.82 -7.24 0.70
N ALA A 73 -5.10 -7.30 2.00
CA ALA A 73 -6.43 -7.65 2.51
C ALA A 73 -7.50 -6.63 2.08
N ILE A 74 -7.20 -5.34 2.08
CA ILE A 74 -8.12 -4.29 1.59
C ILE A 74 -8.41 -4.49 0.11
N VAL A 75 -7.37 -4.65 -0.72
CA VAL A 75 -7.52 -4.89 -2.16
C VAL A 75 -8.31 -6.17 -2.42
N TRP A 76 -8.04 -7.24 -1.67
CA TRP A 76 -8.76 -8.50 -1.75
C TRP A 76 -10.23 -8.34 -1.35
N CYS A 77 -10.53 -7.64 -0.25
CA CYS A 77 -11.90 -7.33 0.16
C CYS A 77 -12.66 -6.57 -0.95
N MET A 78 -12.03 -5.59 -1.58
CA MET A 78 -12.65 -4.83 -2.67
C MET A 78 -12.83 -5.65 -3.96
N ARG A 79 -11.94 -6.60 -4.25
CA ARG A 79 -11.96 -7.43 -5.47
C ARG A 79 -12.84 -8.68 -5.35
N ALA A 80 -12.71 -9.41 -4.26
CA ALA A 80 -13.25 -10.76 -4.09
C ALA A 80 -14.55 -10.78 -3.27
N HIS A 81 -14.73 -9.87 -2.31
CA HIS A 81 -15.92 -9.88 -1.46
C HIS A 81 -17.14 -9.39 -2.24
N ARG A 82 -18.06 -10.31 -2.56
CA ARG A 82 -19.20 -10.09 -3.47
C ARG A 82 -20.06 -8.87 -3.09
N VAL A 83 -20.27 -8.63 -1.80
CA VAL A 83 -21.08 -7.50 -1.30
C VAL A 83 -20.35 -6.17 -1.49
N VAL A 84 -19.07 -6.12 -1.14
CA VAL A 84 -18.26 -4.89 -1.18
C VAL A 84 -18.03 -4.49 -2.64
N ARG A 85 -17.71 -5.47 -3.50
CA ARG A 85 -17.49 -5.24 -4.95
C ARG A 85 -18.69 -4.58 -5.64
N ARG A 86 -19.92 -4.83 -5.20
CA ARG A 86 -21.13 -4.22 -5.77
C ARG A 86 -21.28 -2.74 -5.43
N SER A 87 -20.74 -2.31 -4.29
CA SER A 87 -20.77 -0.91 -3.85
C SER A 87 -19.64 -0.06 -4.44
N TYR A 88 -18.74 -0.67 -5.22
CA TYR A 88 -17.64 0.02 -5.89
C TYR A 88 -18.14 0.76 -7.13
N ASP A 89 -17.94 2.07 -7.15
CA ASP A 89 -18.30 2.92 -8.26
C ASP A 89 -17.14 3.06 -9.26
N LYS A 90 -17.21 2.29 -10.35
CA LYS A 90 -16.17 2.30 -11.39
C LYS A 90 -16.23 3.56 -12.26
N GLU A 91 -17.38 4.21 -12.37
CA GLU A 91 -17.56 5.39 -13.21
C GLU A 91 -16.93 6.62 -12.57
N LEU A 92 -16.91 6.66 -11.24
CA LEU A 92 -16.18 7.69 -10.49
C LEU A 92 -14.65 7.43 -10.47
N ASP A 93 -14.20 6.17 -10.43
CA ASP A 93 -12.77 5.81 -10.38
C ASP A 93 -12.11 5.72 -11.77
N THR A 94 -12.14 6.82 -12.54
CA THR A 94 -11.65 6.88 -13.94
C THR A 94 -10.16 7.17 -14.08
N PHE A 95 -9.44 7.40 -12.97
CA PHE A 95 -8.05 7.81 -13.00
C PHE A 95 -7.14 6.81 -13.74
N ARG A 96 -6.30 7.31 -14.65
CA ARG A 96 -5.38 6.49 -15.47
C ARG A 96 -4.06 6.26 -14.73
N HIS A 97 -4.12 5.47 -13.67
CA HIS A 97 -2.98 5.17 -12.78
C HIS A 97 -1.74 4.58 -13.49
N HIS A 98 -1.86 4.00 -14.68
CA HIS A 98 -0.71 3.53 -15.46
C HIS A 98 0.29 4.63 -15.81
N PHE A 99 -0.18 5.86 -16.10
CA PHE A 99 0.72 6.99 -16.36
C PHE A 99 1.49 7.37 -15.10
N LEU A 100 0.86 7.28 -13.94
CA LEU A 100 1.52 7.54 -12.66
C LEU A 100 2.62 6.52 -12.40
N ILE A 101 2.33 5.23 -12.58
CA ILE A 101 3.32 4.14 -12.41
C ILE A 101 4.48 4.30 -13.39
N ALA A 102 4.20 4.61 -14.66
CA ALA A 102 5.23 4.81 -15.67
C ALA A 102 6.11 6.02 -15.36
N ALA A 103 5.52 7.15 -14.96
CA ALA A 103 6.25 8.35 -14.58
C ALA A 103 7.10 8.13 -13.31
N SER A 104 6.56 7.47 -12.28
CA SER A 104 7.33 7.15 -11.07
C SER A 104 8.47 6.20 -11.36
N PHE A 105 8.26 5.18 -12.21
CA PHE A 105 9.31 4.26 -12.61
C PHE A 105 10.42 4.95 -13.42
N ALA A 106 10.06 5.84 -14.34
CA ALA A 106 11.04 6.62 -15.09
C ALA A 106 11.86 7.54 -14.17
N LEU A 107 11.22 8.20 -13.21
CA LEU A 107 11.91 9.03 -12.22
C LEU A 107 12.84 8.20 -11.33
N ALA A 108 12.41 7.02 -10.89
CA ALA A 108 13.22 6.11 -10.09
C ALA A 108 14.47 5.63 -10.85
N LEU A 109 14.43 5.53 -12.18
CA LEU A 109 15.60 5.22 -13.02
C LEU A 109 16.52 6.42 -13.28
N LEU A 110 16.01 7.65 -13.14
CA LEU A 110 16.79 8.86 -13.41
C LEU A 110 17.44 9.44 -12.14
N LEU A 111 16.79 9.25 -10.98
CA LEU A 111 17.16 9.88 -9.71
C LEU A 111 17.62 8.88 -8.64
N ASN A 112 18.06 7.68 -9.04
CA ASN A 112 18.60 6.70 -8.11
C ASN A 112 20.04 7.02 -7.68
N GLU A 113 20.33 6.78 -6.40
CA GLU A 113 21.68 6.93 -5.82
C GLU A 113 22.67 5.88 -6.36
N LYS A 114 22.21 4.64 -6.57
CA LYS A 114 22.99 3.60 -7.27
C LYS A 114 22.12 2.80 -8.22
N PHE A 115 22.69 2.38 -9.34
CA PHE A 115 22.03 1.52 -10.33
C PHE A 115 21.99 0.05 -9.88
N THR A 116 21.32 -0.20 -8.75
CA THR A 116 20.98 -1.55 -8.30
C THR A 116 19.46 -1.73 -8.30
N ILE A 117 18.99 -2.95 -8.57
CA ILE A 117 17.55 -3.24 -8.68
C ILE A 117 16.81 -2.89 -7.38
N VAL A 118 17.40 -3.20 -6.22
CA VAL A 118 16.80 -2.92 -4.91
C VAL A 118 16.64 -1.41 -4.69
N GLU A 119 17.65 -0.63 -5.06
CA GLU A 119 17.66 0.82 -4.84
C GLU A 119 16.70 1.54 -5.78
N VAL A 120 16.63 1.12 -7.05
CA VAL A 120 15.65 1.63 -8.02
C VAL A 120 14.21 1.35 -7.55
N VAL A 121 13.95 0.20 -6.93
CA VAL A 121 12.61 -0.17 -6.46
C VAL A 121 12.24 0.50 -5.13
N HIS A 122 13.25 0.98 -4.38
CA HIS A 122 13.07 1.72 -3.13
C HIS A 122 12.91 3.24 -3.33
N CYS A 123 13.35 3.77 -4.48
CA CYS A 123 13.15 5.16 -4.92
C CYS A 123 11.67 5.48 -5.19
#